data_AF-A0A3C1FRZ3-F1
#
_entry.id   AF-A0A3C1FRZ3-F1
#
_cell.length_a   1.000
_cell.length_b   1.000
_cell.length_c   1.000
_cell.angle_alpha   90.00
_cell.angle_beta   90.00
_cell.angle_gamma   90.00
#
_symmetry.space_group_name_H-M   'P 1'
#
loop_
_entity.id
_entity.type
_entity.pdbx_description
1 polymer ?
#
loop_
_entity_poly.entity_id
_entity_poly.type
_entity_poly.pdbx_seq_one_letter_code
_entity_poly.pdbx_strand_id
1 'polypeptide(L)'
;FLHYADMKRDLAGEMTRLARYLDIDVPADVMPALVEAAGFEQMKRNADTLAPNAHKGIWRENARFFNKGEIGQWKSLLGEEELRIYRDVMDRFDPEFVRWIEGGRHA
;
A
#
# COMPACT_ATOMS: atom_id res chain seq x y z
N PHE A 1 -1.70 4.06 -13.41
CA PHE A 1 -0.85 3.48 -12.36
C PHE A 1 -1.49 3.64 -10.98
N LEU A 2 -1.12 2.76 -10.06
CA LEU A 2 -1.51 2.78 -8.65
C LEU A 2 -0.26 2.99 -7.79
N HIS A 3 -0.39 3.67 -6.66
CA HIS A 3 0.69 3.82 -5.70
C HIS A 3 0.17 3.55 -4.28
N TYR A 4 0.94 2.84 -3.46
CA TYR A 4 0.51 2.49 -2.10
C TYR A 4 0.23 3.73 -1.25
N ALA A 5 1.00 4.81 -1.45
CA ALA A 5 0.76 6.07 -0.75
C ALA A 5 -0.57 6.73 -1.10
N ASP A 6 -1.05 6.57 -2.34
CA ASP A 6 -2.38 7.06 -2.73
C ASP A 6 -3.46 6.23 -2.03
N MET A 7 -3.31 4.89 -2.00
CA MET A 7 -4.26 3.98 -1.34
C MET A 7 -4.37 4.22 0.16
N LYS A 8 -3.26 4.54 0.82
CA LYS A 8 -3.25 4.90 2.24
C LYS A 8 -3.88 6.26 2.52
N ARG A 9 -3.84 7.18 1.54
CA ARG A 9 -4.37 8.54 1.67
C ARG A 9 -5.88 8.57 1.42
N ASP A 10 -6.34 7.88 0.39
CA ASP A 10 -7.75 7.80 0.00
C ASP A 10 -8.08 6.44 -0.62
N LEU A 11 -8.32 5.43 0.22
CA LEU A 11 -8.62 4.07 -0.26
C LEU A 11 -9.90 4.04 -1.11
N ALA A 12 -10.93 4.80 -0.73
CA ALA A 12 -12.20 4.85 -1.45
C ALA A 12 -12.05 5.45 -2.85
N GLY A 13 -11.31 6.55 -2.96
CA GLY A 13 -11.01 7.19 -4.25
C GLY A 13 -10.14 6.29 -5.14
N GLU A 14 -9.14 5.62 -4.58
CA GLU A 14 -8.32 4.67 -5.33
C GLU A 14 -9.12 3.47 -5.83
N MET A 15 -9.99 2.88 -5.00
CA MET A 15 -10.86 1.78 -5.38
C MET A 15 -11.88 2.20 -6.44
N THR A 16 -12.47 3.40 -6.30
CA THR A 16 -13.37 3.97 -7.33
C THR A 16 -12.65 4.17 -8.67
N ARG A 17 -11.41 4.67 -8.64
CA ARG A 17 -10.63 4.85 -9.87
C ARG A 17 -10.25 3.50 -10.50
N LEU A 18 -9.94 2.50 -9.69
CA LEU A 18 -9.66 1.14 -10.15
C LEU A 18 -10.91 0.50 -10.78
N ALA A 19 -12.07 0.60 -10.13
CA ALA A 19 -13.34 0.09 -10.67
C ALA A 19 -13.65 0.69 -12.05
N ARG A 20 -13.54 2.03 -12.18
CA ARG A 20 -13.71 2.72 -13.47
C ARG A 20 -12.72 2.26 -14.53
N TYR A 21 -11.46 2.05 -14.16
CA TYR A 21 -10.43 1.56 -15.08
C TYR A 21 -10.72 0.14 -15.57
N LEU A 22 -11.29 -0.71 -14.71
CA LEU A 22 -11.66 -2.08 -15.02
C LEU A 22 -13.07 -2.22 -15.65
N ASP A 23 -13.78 -1.11 -15.87
CA ASP A 23 -15.16 -1.08 -16.33
C ASP A 23 -16.12 -1.90 -15.44
N ILE A 24 -15.93 -1.79 -14.12
CA ILE A 24 -16.77 -2.44 -13.11
C ILE A 24 -17.70 -1.40 -12.49
N ASP A 25 -19.00 -1.61 -12.63
CA ASP A 25 -20.01 -0.83 -11.92
C ASP A 25 -20.12 -1.32 -10.47
N VAL A 26 -19.94 -0.39 -9.53
CA VAL A 26 -19.99 -0.67 -8.09
C VAL A 26 -21.13 0.17 -7.50
N PRO A 27 -22.19 -0.47 -7.00
CA PRO A 27 -23.27 0.23 -6.31
C PRO A 27 -22.73 1.12 -5.18
N ALA A 28 -23.21 2.37 -5.13
CA ALA A 28 -22.70 3.38 -4.19
C ALA A 28 -22.90 2.98 -2.72
N ASP A 29 -23.93 2.21 -2.43
CA ASP A 29 -24.26 1.66 -1.11
C ASP A 29 -23.33 0.51 -0.69
N VAL A 30 -22.70 -0.18 -1.65
CA VAL A 30 -21.77 -1.30 -1.41
C VAL A 30 -20.33 -0.83 -1.23
N MET A 31 -19.94 0.29 -1.86
CA MET A 31 -18.56 0.82 -1.81
C MET A 31 -18.00 0.96 -0.39
N PRO A 32 -18.73 1.52 0.61
CA PRO A 32 -18.21 1.64 1.98
C PRO A 32 -17.81 0.29 2.59
N ALA A 33 -18.60 -0.77 2.37
CA ALA A 33 -18.30 -2.10 2.89
C ALA A 33 -17.06 -2.72 2.22
N LEU A 34 -16.87 -2.49 0.91
CA LEU A 34 -15.68 -2.94 0.19
C LEU A 34 -14.42 -2.22 0.69
N VAL A 35 -14.50 -0.90 0.92
CA VAL A 35 -13.41 -0.09 1.46
C VAL A 35 -13.03 -0.55 2.86
N GLU A 36 -14.01 -0.82 3.71
CA GLU A 36 -13.77 -1.37 5.04
C GLU A 36 -13.08 -2.74 4.96
N ALA A 37 -13.60 -3.67 4.16
CA ALA A 37 -13.03 -5.01 4.00
C ALA A 37 -11.59 -5.00 3.45
N ALA A 38 -11.27 -4.06 2.55
CA ALA A 38 -9.93 -3.85 2.02
C ALA A 38 -9.00 -3.07 2.98
N GLY A 39 -9.52 -2.57 4.10
CA GLY A 39 -8.74 -1.86 5.10
C GLY A 39 -7.72 -2.77 5.81
N PHE A 40 -6.55 -2.22 6.16
CA PHE A 40 -5.44 -2.97 6.73
C PHE A 40 -5.84 -3.81 7.96
N GLU A 41 -6.59 -3.22 8.90
CA GLU A 41 -7.03 -3.94 10.10
C GLU A 41 -7.98 -5.10 9.78
N GLN A 42 -8.92 -4.91 8.85
CA GLN A 42 -9.82 -5.98 8.45
C GLN A 42 -9.09 -7.07 7.66
N MET A 43 -8.16 -6.71 6.79
CA MET A 43 -7.33 -7.69 6.10
C MET A 43 -6.50 -8.52 7.09
N LYS A 44 -5.89 -7.86 8.08
CA LYS A 44 -5.08 -8.51 9.11
C LYS A 44 -5.89 -9.42 10.02
N ARG A 45 -7.10 -9.01 10.43
CA ARG A 45 -8.02 -9.86 11.20
C ARG A 45 -8.44 -11.11 10.43
N ASN A 46 -8.54 -11.01 9.10
CA ASN A 46 -8.92 -12.12 8.22
C ASN A 46 -7.71 -12.81 7.57
N ALA A 47 -6.53 -12.77 8.20
CA ALA A 47 -5.29 -13.23 7.60
C ALA A 47 -5.25 -14.73 7.29
N ASP A 48 -6.03 -15.57 7.96
CA ASP A 48 -6.12 -17.00 7.65
C ASP A 48 -6.70 -17.27 6.26
N THR A 49 -7.48 -16.32 5.73
CA THR A 49 -8.05 -16.38 4.37
C THR A 49 -7.27 -15.50 3.40
N LEU A 50 -6.77 -14.36 3.85
CA LEU A 50 -6.22 -13.31 2.98
C LEU A 50 -4.68 -13.28 2.90
N ALA A 51 -3.96 -13.81 3.90
CA ALA A 51 -2.52 -13.89 3.80
C ALA A 51 -2.13 -14.91 2.71
N PRO A 52 -1.15 -14.60 1.85
CA PRO A 52 -0.73 -15.51 0.79
C PRO A 52 -0.31 -16.87 1.37
N ASN A 53 -0.86 -17.96 0.84
CA ASN A 53 -0.56 -19.31 1.29
C ASN A 53 -0.80 -19.57 2.79
N ALA A 54 -1.74 -18.87 3.43
CA ALA A 54 -2.09 -19.08 4.85
C ALA A 54 -2.37 -20.55 5.21
N HIS A 55 -2.98 -21.30 4.28
CA HIS A 55 -3.30 -22.72 4.45
C HIS A 55 -2.08 -23.67 4.35
N LYS A 56 -0.92 -23.20 3.89
CA LYS A 56 0.27 -24.05 3.71
C LYS A 56 1.15 -24.18 4.96
N GLY A 57 0.79 -23.49 6.05
CA GLY A 57 1.57 -23.52 7.29
C GLY A 57 2.97 -22.90 7.18
N ILE A 58 3.21 -22.07 6.15
CA ILE A 58 4.53 -21.43 5.93
C ILE A 58 4.80 -20.27 6.90
N TRP A 59 3.74 -19.67 7.43
CA TRP A 59 3.84 -18.55 8.37
C TRP A 59 3.83 -19.08 9.80
N ARG A 60 4.64 -18.47 10.67
CA ARG A 60 4.52 -18.68 12.13
C ARG A 60 3.17 -18.19 12.66
N GLU A 61 2.68 -17.10 12.07
CA GLU A 61 1.39 -16.48 12.35
C GLU A 61 0.95 -15.75 11.08
N ASN A 62 -0.19 -16.14 10.49
CA ASN A 62 -0.67 -15.58 9.23
C ASN A 62 -0.87 -14.06 9.31
N ALA A 63 -1.38 -13.55 10.44
CA ALA A 63 -1.60 -12.13 10.66
C ALA A 63 -0.31 -11.29 10.60
N ARG A 64 0.87 -11.87 10.84
CA ARG A 64 2.15 -11.15 10.75
C ARG A 64 2.62 -10.88 9.33
N PHE A 65 1.99 -11.48 8.33
CA PHE A 65 2.14 -11.03 6.94
C PHE A 65 1.75 -9.55 6.81
N PHE A 66 0.67 -9.15 7.48
CA PHE A 66 0.24 -7.76 7.59
C PHE A 66 0.95 -7.07 8.76
N ASN A 67 2.19 -6.61 8.53
CA ASN A 67 3.03 -6.06 9.59
C ASN A 67 2.47 -4.75 10.19
N LYS A 68 2.56 -3.64 9.45
CA LYS A 68 2.20 -2.29 9.95
C LYS A 68 1.31 -1.48 9.00
N GLY A 69 1.44 -1.68 7.67
CA GLY A 69 0.61 -0.97 6.70
C GLY A 69 0.82 0.56 6.70
N GLU A 70 2.06 1.01 6.91
CA GLU A 70 2.44 2.42 6.95
C GLU A 70 3.44 2.74 5.84
N ILE A 71 3.65 4.03 5.57
CA ILE A 71 4.58 4.53 4.55
C ILE A 71 5.80 5.15 5.24
N GLY A 72 6.96 5.12 4.57
CA GLY A 72 8.13 5.87 5.02
C GLY A 72 8.90 5.23 6.18
N GLN A 73 8.57 3.99 6.56
CA GLN A 73 9.22 3.28 7.67
C GLN A 73 10.74 3.09 7.47
N TRP A 74 11.19 3.07 6.22
CA TRP A 74 12.61 3.00 5.88
C TRP A 74 13.39 4.20 6.42
N LYS A 75 12.76 5.38 6.53
CA LYS A 75 13.42 6.61 6.98
C LYS A 75 13.89 6.54 8.44
N SER A 76 13.20 5.76 9.27
CA SER A 76 13.57 5.55 10.67
C SER A 76 14.34 4.25 10.92
N LEU A 77 14.32 3.33 9.96
CA LEU A 77 15.06 2.06 10.03
C LEU A 77 16.52 2.23 9.59
N LEU A 78 16.76 3.07 8.59
CA LEU A 78 18.07 3.31 8.01
C LEU A 78 18.82 4.39 8.80
N GLY A 79 20.15 4.24 8.89
CA GLY A 79 21.03 5.24 9.48
C GLY A 79 21.34 6.36 8.49
N GLU A 80 22.05 7.39 8.98
CA GLU A 80 22.37 8.58 8.18
C GLU A 80 23.18 8.25 6.92
N GLU A 81 24.09 7.29 7.00
CA GLU A 81 24.90 6.90 5.85
C GLU A 81 24.08 6.19 4.77
N GLU A 82 23.20 5.26 5.15
CA GLU A 82 22.30 4.61 4.19
C GLU A 82 21.33 5.62 3.55
N LEU A 83 20.82 6.57 4.34
CA LEU A 83 19.97 7.64 3.84
C LEU A 83 20.73 8.58 2.89
N ARG A 84 22.02 8.83 3.14
CA ARG A 84 22.88 9.61 2.23
C ARG A 84 23.07 8.88 0.90
N ILE A 85 23.40 7.58 0.95
CA ILE A 85 23.52 6.74 -0.26
C ILE A 85 22.21 6.75 -1.06
N TYR A 86 21.06 6.63 -0.38
CA TYR A 86 19.76 6.71 -1.04
C TYR A 86 19.57 8.03 -1.80
N ARG A 87 19.85 9.17 -1.15
CA ARG A 87 19.75 10.50 -1.79
C ARG A 87 20.68 10.62 -3.00
N ASP A 88 21.95 10.22 -2.86
CA ASP A 88 22.94 10.25 -3.96
C ASP A 88 22.51 9.41 -5.18
N VAL A 89 21.72 8.36 -4.97
CA VAL A 89 21.15 7.54 -6.05
C VAL A 89 19.92 8.20 -6.65
N MET A 90 19.01 8.74 -5.83
CA MET A 90 17.80 9.42 -6.31
C MET A 90 18.12 10.68 -7.13
N ASP A 91 19.18 11.41 -6.80
CA ASP A 91 19.64 12.60 -7.53
C ASP A 91 20.05 12.32 -8.99
N ARG A 92 20.18 11.05 -9.37
CA ARG A 92 20.50 10.62 -10.75
C ARG A 92 19.27 10.51 -11.64
N PHE A 93 18.08 10.60 -11.06
CA PHE A 93 16.81 10.43 -11.77
C PHE A 93 16.08 11.76 -11.93
N ASP A 94 15.09 11.77 -12.83
CA ASP A 94 14.21 12.92 -12.98
C ASP A 94 13.47 13.24 -11.66
N PRO A 95 13.42 14.52 -11.22
CA PRO A 95 12.78 14.87 -9.96
C PRO A 95 11.27 14.54 -9.88
N GLU A 96 10.54 14.55 -11.00
CA GLU A 96 9.13 14.15 -11.02
C GLU A 96 8.99 12.65 -10.79
N PHE A 97 9.87 11.85 -11.40
CA PHE A 97 9.92 10.41 -11.15
C PHE A 97 10.22 10.09 -9.67
N VAL A 98 11.19 10.78 -9.06
CA VAL A 98 11.52 10.59 -7.63
C VAL A 98 10.34 10.98 -6.74
N ARG A 99 9.67 12.11 -6.99
CA ARG A 99 8.46 12.48 -6.23
C ARG A 99 7.38 11.41 -6.32
N TRP A 100 7.15 10.86 -7.52
CA TRP A 100 6.14 9.84 -7.73
C TRP A 100 6.47 8.53 -7.00
N ILE A 101 7.73 8.06 -7.07
CA ILE A 101 8.12 6.79 -6.43
C ILE A 101 8.13 6.86 -4.89
N GLU A 102 8.37 8.05 -4.33
CA GLU A 102 8.36 8.25 -2.88
C GLU A 102 6.97 8.48 -2.30
N GLY A 103 6.08 9.18 -3.03
CA GLY A 103 4.83 9.70 -2.47
C GLY A 103 3.56 9.49 -3.29
N GLY A 104 3.67 8.92 -4.50
CA GLY A 104 2.54 8.72 -5.41
C GLY A 104 2.14 9.99 -6.16
N ARG A 105 0.88 10.05 -6.62
CA ARG A 105 0.39 11.16 -7.48
C ARG A 105 0.14 12.46 -6.71
N HIS A 106 0.07 12.38 -5.39
CA HIS A 106 -0.22 13.51 -4.51
C HIS A 106 1.00 13.88 -3.64
N ALA A 107 2.20 13.54 -4.11
CA ALA A 107 3.49 13.86 -3.49
C ALA A 107 3.89 15.32 -3.73
#